data_AF-A0A3S4IJC4-F1
#
_entry.id   AF-A0A3S4IJC4-F1
#
_cell.length_a   1.000
_cell.length_b   1.000
_cell.length_c   1.000
_cell.angle_alpha   90.00
_cell.angle_beta   90.00
_cell.angle_gamma   90.00
#
_symmetry.space_group_name_H-M   'P 1'
#
loop_
_entity.id
_entity.type
_entity.pdbx_description
1 polymer ?
#
loop_
_entity_poly.entity_id
_entity_poly.type
_entity_poly.pdbx_seq_one_letter_code
_entity_poly.pdbx_strand_id
1 'polypeptide(L)'
;MTLPLDVAEQEVQAAINAATNLLPSDLPNPPIYSKVNPADPPIMTLAVTSNAMPMTQVEDMVETRVAQKISQVSGVGLVTLAGGQRPAVRVKLNAQAVAALGLTSETVRTAITGANVNSAKGSLDGPERAVTLSANDQMQSADEYRRLIIAYQNGAPVRLGDVATVEQGAENSWLGAWANQAPAIVMNVQRQPGANIIATADSIRQMLPQLTESLPKSVKVTVLSDRTTNIRASVRDTQFELMLAIALVVMIIYLFLRNIPATIIPGVAVPLSLIGTFAVMVFLDFFH
;
A
#
# COMPACT_ATOMS: atom_id res chain seq x y z
N MET A 1 -20.94 -22.36 2.38
CA MET A 1 -21.62 -21.04 2.31
C MET A 1 -20.59 -20.05 1.80
N THR A 2 -20.56 -19.80 0.50
CA THR A 2 -19.70 -18.77 -0.10
C THR A 2 -20.54 -17.50 -0.21
N LEU A 3 -20.52 -16.66 0.83
CA LEU A 3 -21.01 -15.30 0.66
C LEU A 3 -20.20 -14.67 -0.49
N PRO A 4 -20.84 -14.01 -1.47
CA PRO A 4 -20.11 -13.21 -2.44
C PRO A 4 -19.24 -12.19 -1.70
N LEU A 5 -18.00 -12.01 -2.16
CA LEU A 5 -17.02 -11.17 -1.47
C LEU A 5 -17.56 -9.76 -1.21
N ASP A 6 -18.27 -9.18 -2.18
CA ASP A 6 -18.89 -7.86 -2.07
C ASP A 6 -19.98 -7.79 -0.97
N VAL A 7 -20.69 -8.89 -0.70
CA VAL A 7 -21.70 -8.94 0.38
C VAL A 7 -21.00 -9.01 1.73
N ALA A 8 -19.95 -9.83 1.84
CA ALA A 8 -19.15 -9.91 3.06
C ALA A 8 -18.48 -8.55 3.38
N GLU A 9 -18.07 -7.80 2.37
CA GLU A 9 -17.54 -6.45 2.55
C GLU A 9 -18.57 -5.46 3.08
N GLN A 10 -19.79 -5.48 2.53
CA GLN A 10 -20.87 -4.63 3.00
C GLN A 10 -21.21 -4.94 4.47
N GLU A 11 -21.21 -6.23 4.84
CA GLU A 11 -21.41 -6.66 6.22
C GLU A 11 -20.28 -6.18 7.13
N VAL A 12 -19.01 -6.29 6.70
CA VAL A 12 -17.86 -5.79 7.47
C VAL A 12 -17.93 -4.27 7.63
N GLN A 13 -18.25 -3.52 6.57
CA GLN A 13 -18.40 -2.07 6.64
C GLN A 13 -19.56 -1.66 7.56
N ALA A 14 -20.69 -2.35 7.48
CA ALA A 14 -21.83 -2.13 8.36
C ALA A 14 -21.46 -2.41 9.83
N ALA A 15 -20.72 -3.49 10.08
CA ALA A 15 -20.24 -3.84 11.41
C ALA A 15 -19.24 -2.81 11.95
N ILE A 16 -18.29 -2.32 11.14
CA ILE A 16 -17.37 -1.23 11.51
C ILE A 16 -18.16 0.03 11.87
N ASN A 17 -19.12 0.42 11.04
CA ASN A 17 -19.97 1.59 11.28
C ASN A 17 -20.78 1.46 12.58
N ALA A 18 -21.35 0.28 12.84
CA ALA A 18 -22.10 0.01 14.07
C ALA A 18 -21.21 0.01 15.31
N ALA A 19 -19.97 -0.48 15.20
CA ALA A 19 -19.01 -0.53 16.29
C ALA A 19 -18.30 0.81 16.53
N THR A 20 -18.37 1.76 15.61
CA THR A 20 -17.63 3.04 15.68
C THR A 20 -17.90 3.79 17.00
N ASN A 21 -19.13 3.76 17.51
CA ASN A 21 -19.50 4.39 18.78
C ASN A 21 -18.99 3.66 20.04
N LEU A 22 -18.49 2.42 19.88
CA LEU A 22 -17.90 1.61 20.95
C LEU A 22 -16.37 1.70 20.97
N LEU A 23 -15.76 2.30 19.93
CA LEU A 23 -14.32 2.45 19.85
C LEU A 23 -13.85 3.66 20.68
N PRO A 24 -12.65 3.60 21.27
CA PRO A 24 -12.02 4.77 21.87
C PRO A 24 -11.90 5.91 20.85
N SER A 25 -12.26 7.12 21.26
CA SER A 25 -12.24 8.30 20.40
C SER A 25 -10.82 8.80 20.07
N ASP A 26 -9.80 8.24 20.72
CA ASP A 26 -8.39 8.58 20.59
C ASP A 26 -7.59 7.57 19.74
N LEU A 27 -8.26 6.70 18.98
CA LEU A 27 -7.59 5.80 18.05
C LEU A 27 -6.78 6.57 16.99
N PRO A 28 -5.46 6.33 16.86
CA PRO A 28 -4.63 7.03 15.88
C PRO A 28 -5.02 6.74 14.43
N ASN A 29 -5.47 5.51 14.16
CA ASN A 29 -5.95 5.08 12.86
C ASN A 29 -7.29 4.34 13.07
N PRO A 30 -8.41 4.83 12.51
CA PRO A 30 -9.67 4.12 12.58
C PRO A 30 -9.57 2.77 11.83
N PRO A 31 -10.38 1.77 12.19
CA PRO A 31 -10.38 0.49 11.49
C PRO A 31 -10.70 0.65 10.00
N ILE A 32 -9.91 0.00 9.16
CA ILE A 32 -10.13 -0.10 7.73
C ILE A 32 -10.29 -1.56 7.32
N TYR A 33 -10.94 -1.81 6.19
CA TYR A 33 -10.98 -3.14 5.56
C TYR A 33 -10.23 -3.10 4.22
N SER A 34 -9.77 -4.27 3.78
CA SER A 34 -9.18 -4.45 2.45
C SER A 34 -9.62 -5.80 1.88
N LYS A 35 -9.84 -5.84 0.57
CA LYS A 35 -10.27 -7.04 -0.16
C LYS A 35 -9.08 -7.96 -0.41
N VAL A 36 -8.48 -8.51 0.64
CA VAL A 36 -7.32 -9.40 0.56
C VAL A 36 -7.51 -10.64 1.42
N ASN A 37 -6.86 -11.74 1.02
CA ASN A 37 -6.66 -12.87 1.91
C ASN A 37 -5.36 -12.64 2.70
N PRO A 38 -5.39 -12.43 4.03
CA PRO A 38 -4.18 -12.16 4.80
C PRO A 38 -3.16 -13.31 4.80
N ALA A 39 -3.59 -14.52 4.46
CA ALA A 39 -2.71 -15.69 4.33
C ALA A 39 -2.00 -15.76 2.96
N ASP A 40 -2.44 -14.99 1.96
CA ASP A 40 -1.78 -14.94 0.67
C ASP A 40 -0.51 -14.07 0.78
N PRO A 41 0.67 -14.57 0.37
CA PRO A 41 1.86 -13.74 0.36
C PRO A 41 1.77 -12.69 -0.77
N PRO A 42 2.51 -11.57 -0.66
CA PRO A 42 2.53 -10.53 -1.69
C PRO A 42 2.85 -11.08 -3.09
N ILE A 43 2.16 -10.54 -4.10
CA ILE A 43 2.43 -10.90 -5.51
C ILE A 43 3.69 -10.23 -6.04
N MET A 44 4.02 -9.05 -5.49
CA MET A 44 5.18 -8.26 -5.80
C MET A 44 5.65 -7.52 -4.55
N THR A 45 6.95 -7.52 -4.32
CA THR A 45 7.59 -6.72 -3.26
C THR A 45 8.62 -5.82 -3.91
N LEU A 46 8.50 -4.52 -3.63
CA LEU A 46 9.41 -3.49 -4.11
C LEU A 46 10.24 -2.96 -2.93
N ALA A 47 11.47 -2.57 -3.21
CA ALA A 47 12.30 -1.78 -2.32
C ALA A 47 12.50 -0.40 -2.92
N VAL A 48 12.28 0.64 -2.11
CA VAL A 48 12.65 2.00 -2.45
C VAL A 48 13.82 2.43 -1.58
N THR A 49 14.92 2.79 -2.22
CA THR A 49 16.16 3.23 -1.56
C THR A 49 16.52 4.63 -2.01
N SER A 50 17.31 5.35 -1.22
CA SER A 50 17.87 6.64 -1.62
C SER A 50 19.28 6.83 -1.09
N ASN A 51 20.12 7.49 -1.87
CA ASN A 51 21.50 7.81 -1.49
C ASN A 51 21.71 9.28 -1.08
N ALA A 52 20.69 10.14 -1.25
CA ALA A 52 20.82 11.57 -1.00
C ALA A 52 19.65 12.17 -0.20
N MET A 53 18.61 11.38 0.11
CA MET A 53 17.43 11.86 0.84
C MET A 53 17.23 11.06 2.13
N PRO A 54 16.77 11.72 3.22
CA PRO A 54 16.30 11.04 4.42
C PRO A 54 15.18 10.06 4.10
N MET A 55 15.18 8.87 4.73
CA MET A 55 14.17 7.85 4.46
C MET A 55 12.74 8.32 4.78
N THR A 56 12.57 9.28 5.68
CA THR A 56 11.24 9.84 5.99
C THR A 56 10.63 10.59 4.80
N GLN A 57 11.43 11.38 4.09
CA GLN A 57 10.99 12.05 2.86
C GLN A 57 10.77 11.07 1.72
N VAL A 58 11.56 9.98 1.68
CA VAL A 58 11.36 8.90 0.71
C VAL A 58 10.03 8.20 0.98
N GLU A 59 9.72 7.84 2.23
CA GLU A 59 8.47 7.17 2.58
C GLU A 59 7.25 8.04 2.23
N ASP A 60 7.26 9.33 2.57
CA ASP A 60 6.18 10.27 2.23
C ASP A 60 5.90 10.34 0.73
N MET A 61 6.96 10.49 -0.07
CA MET A 61 6.84 10.58 -1.52
C MET A 61 6.39 9.25 -2.14
N VAL A 62 6.90 8.13 -1.63
CA VAL A 62 6.53 6.80 -2.10
C VAL A 62 5.08 6.49 -1.73
N GLU A 63 4.66 6.83 -0.51
CA GLU A 63 3.30 6.64 -0.03
C GLU A 63 2.31 7.46 -0.85
N THR A 64 2.57 8.76 -1.04
CA THR A 64 1.63 9.69 -1.69
C THR A 64 1.58 9.56 -3.21
N ARG A 65 2.67 9.11 -3.86
CA ARG A 65 2.75 9.04 -5.33
C ARG A 65 2.72 7.62 -5.87
N VAL A 66 3.60 6.76 -5.37
CA VAL A 66 3.82 5.42 -5.94
C VAL A 66 2.78 4.44 -5.40
N ALA A 67 2.62 4.35 -4.09
CA ALA A 67 1.69 3.42 -3.46
C ALA A 67 0.24 3.72 -3.86
N GLN A 68 -0.17 5.00 -3.84
CA GLN A 68 -1.50 5.40 -4.30
C GLN A 68 -1.78 4.97 -5.75
N LYS A 69 -0.80 5.13 -6.66
CA LYS A 69 -1.01 4.75 -8.06
C LYS A 69 -1.06 3.23 -8.24
N ILE A 70 -0.21 2.48 -7.54
CA ILE A 70 -0.23 1.01 -7.57
C ILE A 70 -1.55 0.47 -6.99
N SER A 71 -2.07 1.06 -5.90
CA SER A 71 -3.37 0.69 -5.33
C SER A 71 -4.55 0.88 -6.27
N GLN A 72 -4.42 1.72 -7.30
CA GLN A 72 -5.45 1.92 -8.33
C GLN A 72 -5.39 0.86 -9.46
N VAL A 73 -4.37 0.01 -9.49
CA VAL A 73 -4.23 -1.02 -10.53
C VAL A 73 -5.27 -2.11 -10.31
N SER A 74 -5.98 -2.49 -11.38
CA SER A 74 -6.97 -3.56 -11.32
C SER A 74 -6.36 -4.87 -10.80
N GLY A 75 -7.04 -5.50 -9.84
CA GLY A 75 -6.57 -6.71 -9.19
C GLY A 75 -5.60 -6.49 -8.03
N VAL A 76 -5.19 -5.24 -7.72
CA VAL A 76 -4.49 -4.90 -6.46
C VAL A 76 -5.52 -4.75 -5.34
N GLY A 77 -5.29 -5.45 -4.23
CA GLY A 77 -6.19 -5.43 -3.07
C GLY A 77 -5.64 -4.61 -1.91
N LEU A 78 -4.33 -4.61 -1.72
CA LEU A 78 -3.67 -3.86 -0.65
C LEU A 78 -2.23 -3.56 -1.02
N VAL A 79 -1.79 -2.33 -0.75
CA VAL A 79 -0.39 -1.93 -0.78
C VAL A 79 0.01 -1.51 0.63
N THR A 80 1.01 -2.17 1.20
CA THR A 80 1.55 -1.80 2.52
C THR A 80 3.00 -1.34 2.39
N LEU A 81 3.36 -0.34 3.18
CA LEU A 81 4.74 0.14 3.32
C LEU A 81 5.31 -0.35 4.65
N ALA A 82 6.56 -0.78 4.64
CA ALA A 82 7.33 -1.19 5.80
C ALA A 82 8.67 -0.44 5.81
N GLY A 83 9.12 -0.09 7.01
CA GLY A 83 10.30 0.77 7.22
C GLY A 83 10.10 1.74 8.39
N GLY A 84 8.84 2.08 8.67
CA GLY A 84 8.44 2.90 9.82
C GLY A 84 8.84 4.37 9.72
N GLN A 85 9.22 4.82 8.55
CA GLN A 85 9.76 6.16 8.28
C GLN A 85 8.66 7.15 7.90
N ARG A 86 7.37 6.85 8.08
CA ARG A 86 6.32 7.84 7.88
C ARG A 86 6.66 9.12 8.66
N PRO A 87 6.68 10.31 8.01
CA PRO A 87 7.09 11.53 8.69
C PRO A 87 6.17 11.86 9.86
N ALA A 88 6.78 12.24 10.97
CA ALA A 88 6.08 12.72 12.16
C ALA A 88 6.84 13.87 12.83
N VAL A 89 6.10 14.74 13.49
CA VAL A 89 6.67 15.71 14.43
C VAL A 89 6.71 15.06 15.81
N ARG A 90 7.91 14.80 16.32
CA ARG A 90 8.12 14.17 17.62
C ARG A 90 8.30 15.26 18.69
N VAL A 91 7.42 15.26 19.68
CA VAL A 91 7.50 16.15 20.85
C VAL A 91 8.01 15.35 22.04
N LYS A 92 9.29 15.55 22.39
CA LYS A 92 9.92 14.93 23.56
C LYS A 92 9.83 15.90 24.74
N LEU A 93 8.88 15.64 25.63
CA LEU A 93 8.64 16.47 26.81
C LEU A 93 9.84 16.45 27.77
N ASN A 94 10.28 17.62 28.23
CA ASN A 94 11.21 17.74 29.35
C ASN A 94 10.41 17.84 30.65
N ALA A 95 10.30 16.72 31.37
CA ALA A 95 9.52 16.64 32.60
C ALA A 95 9.95 17.66 33.67
N GLN A 96 11.25 17.96 33.77
CA GLN A 96 11.77 18.93 34.75
C GLN A 96 11.36 20.37 34.40
N ALA A 97 11.47 20.74 33.12
CA ALA A 97 11.08 22.07 32.66
C ALA A 97 9.57 22.31 32.78
N VAL A 98 8.76 21.29 32.46
CA VAL A 98 7.30 21.32 32.63
C VAL A 98 6.93 21.50 34.11
N ALA A 99 7.56 20.73 35.00
CA ALA A 99 7.30 20.80 36.44
C ALA A 99 7.76 22.13 37.06
N ALA A 100 8.89 22.69 36.63
CA ALA A 100 9.40 23.98 37.10
C ALA A 100 8.44 25.14 36.77
N LEU A 101 7.66 25.01 35.71
CA LEU A 101 6.62 25.96 35.31
C LEU A 101 5.24 25.58 35.86
N GLY A 102 5.14 24.59 36.76
CA GLY A 102 3.85 24.15 37.32
C GLY A 102 2.86 23.61 36.29
N LEU A 103 3.34 23.24 35.09
CA LEU A 103 2.52 22.69 34.01
C LEU A 103 2.44 21.16 34.12
N THR A 104 1.49 20.57 33.39
CA THR A 104 1.34 19.12 33.30
C THR A 104 1.48 18.63 31.86
N SER A 105 1.74 17.33 31.68
CA SER A 105 1.70 16.71 30.35
C SER A 105 0.35 16.88 29.66
N GLU A 106 -0.75 16.89 30.43
CA GLU A 106 -2.10 17.14 29.89
C GLU A 106 -2.28 18.56 29.36
N THR A 107 -1.68 19.57 30.01
CA THR A 107 -1.66 20.95 29.51
C THR A 107 -1.01 21.01 28.13
N VAL A 108 0.14 20.34 27.98
CA VAL A 108 0.87 20.27 26.71
C VAL A 108 0.08 19.51 25.65
N ARG A 109 -0.48 18.34 25.99
CA ARG A 109 -1.33 17.55 25.08
C ARG A 109 -2.52 18.38 24.57
N THR A 110 -3.23 19.04 25.48
CA THR A 110 -4.40 19.87 25.15
C THR A 110 -4.03 21.03 24.23
N ALA A 111 -2.91 21.71 24.49
CA ALA A 111 -2.42 22.79 23.64
C ALA A 111 -2.10 22.29 22.22
N ILE A 112 -1.43 21.13 22.10
CA ILE A 112 -1.10 20.52 20.80
C ILE A 112 -2.37 20.15 20.04
N THR A 113 -3.34 19.49 20.70
CA THR A 113 -4.60 19.10 20.04
C THR A 113 -5.46 20.29 19.65
N GLY A 114 -5.49 21.35 20.46
CA GLY A 114 -6.28 22.56 20.19
C GLY A 114 -5.68 23.43 19.09
N ALA A 115 -4.38 23.33 18.83
CA ALA A 115 -3.70 24.10 17.81
C ALA A 115 -3.65 23.41 16.43
N ASN A 116 -4.02 22.13 16.33
CA ASN A 116 -4.05 21.40 15.07
C ASN A 116 -5.48 21.18 14.55
N VAL A 117 -6.34 22.20 14.66
CA VAL A 117 -7.76 22.10 14.28
C VAL A 117 -8.00 22.84 12.96
N ASN A 118 -8.53 22.14 11.96
CA ASN A 118 -8.99 22.73 10.70
C ASN A 118 -10.50 22.99 10.77
N SER A 119 -10.91 24.09 11.41
CA SER A 119 -12.33 24.49 11.51
C SER A 119 -12.70 25.54 10.47
N ALA A 120 -13.91 25.41 9.91
CA ALA A 120 -14.49 26.42 9.01
C ALA A 120 -14.57 27.79 9.71
N LYS A 121 -14.13 28.85 9.01
CA LYS A 121 -14.14 30.22 9.54
C LYS A 121 -15.38 31.02 9.11
N GLY A 122 -16.28 30.39 8.36
CA GLY A 122 -17.51 30.99 7.85
C GLY A 122 -17.34 31.69 6.50
N SER A 123 -18.41 32.33 6.04
CA SER A 123 -18.42 33.17 4.84
C SER A 123 -19.01 34.54 5.15
N LEU A 124 -18.61 35.53 4.36
CA LEU A 124 -19.24 36.84 4.29
C LEU A 124 -20.06 36.89 3.00
N ASP A 125 -21.38 36.89 3.15
CA ASP A 125 -22.30 36.94 2.01
C ASP A 125 -22.77 38.38 1.81
N GLY A 126 -22.31 39.00 0.72
CA GLY A 126 -22.76 40.31 0.26
C GLY A 126 -23.77 40.19 -0.89
N PRO A 127 -24.46 41.30 -1.25
CA PRO A 127 -25.52 41.31 -2.28
C PRO A 127 -25.04 40.84 -3.67
N GLU A 128 -23.77 41.05 -3.99
CA GLU A 128 -23.19 40.71 -5.30
C GLU A 128 -22.11 39.62 -5.22
N ARG A 129 -21.63 39.28 -4.02
CA ARG A 129 -20.56 38.28 -3.84
C ARG A 129 -20.56 37.66 -2.45
N ALA A 130 -20.40 36.34 -2.42
CA ALA A 130 -20.02 35.57 -1.23
C ALA A 130 -18.50 35.38 -1.18
N VAL A 131 -17.90 35.56 -0.01
CA VAL A 131 -16.47 35.32 0.25
C VAL A 131 -16.32 34.36 1.42
N THR A 132 -15.80 33.16 1.17
CA THR A 132 -15.44 32.22 2.23
C THR A 132 -14.16 32.68 2.93
N LEU A 133 -14.19 32.79 4.25
CA LEU A 133 -12.99 32.99 5.04
C LEU A 133 -12.27 31.65 5.19
N SER A 134 -11.00 31.60 4.81
CA SER A 134 -10.14 30.44 5.02
C SER A 134 -8.91 30.87 5.81
N ALA A 135 -8.67 30.20 6.93
CA ALA A 135 -7.42 30.24 7.67
C ALA A 135 -7.06 28.80 8.01
N ASN A 136 -5.84 28.39 7.66
CA ASN A 136 -5.33 27.08 7.99
C ASN A 136 -4.46 27.20 9.24
N ASP A 137 -5.02 26.80 10.37
CA ASP A 137 -4.31 26.84 11.65
C ASP A 137 -3.45 25.58 11.88
N GLN A 138 -3.50 24.60 10.96
CA GLN A 138 -2.72 23.36 11.09
C GLN A 138 -1.23 23.65 10.94
N MET A 139 -0.47 23.17 11.92
CA MET A 139 0.98 23.29 11.93
C MET A 139 1.61 22.19 11.06
N GLN A 140 2.45 22.58 10.11
CA GLN A 140 3.05 21.66 9.14
C GLN A 140 4.53 21.35 9.41
N SER A 141 5.19 22.18 10.21
CA SER A 141 6.62 22.07 10.49
C SER A 141 6.92 21.94 11.97
N ALA A 142 8.02 21.25 12.30
CA ALA A 142 8.50 21.19 13.69
C ALA A 142 8.74 22.59 14.28
N ASP A 143 9.14 23.57 13.47
CA ASP A 143 9.36 24.95 13.88
C ASP A 143 8.08 25.68 14.29
N GLU A 144 6.96 25.43 13.60
CA GLU A 144 5.65 25.95 14.00
C GLU A 144 5.23 25.36 15.35
N TYR A 145 5.40 24.03 15.51
CA TYR A 145 5.15 23.38 16.79
C TYR A 145 6.05 23.93 17.92
N ARG A 146 7.33 24.23 17.68
CA ARG A 146 8.21 24.86 18.69
C ARG A 146 7.66 26.21 19.17
N ARG A 147 7.06 26.98 18.26
CA ARG A 147 6.50 28.31 18.55
C ARG A 147 5.12 28.26 19.20
N LEU A 148 4.47 27.10 19.23
CA LEU A 148 3.16 26.91 19.85
C LEU A 148 3.17 27.40 21.29
N ILE A 149 2.25 28.29 21.63
CA ILE A 149 2.08 28.77 22.99
C ILE A 149 1.26 27.72 23.76
N ILE A 150 1.81 27.22 24.87
CA ILE A 150 1.17 26.18 25.69
C ILE A 150 0.54 26.75 26.97
N ALA A 151 1.04 27.88 27.45
CA ALA A 151 0.54 28.55 28.65
C ALA A 151 1.00 30.01 28.67
N TYR A 152 0.42 30.80 29.58
CA TYR A 152 0.94 32.11 29.97
C TYR A 152 1.31 32.09 31.45
N GLN A 153 2.50 32.59 31.77
CA GLN A 153 3.04 32.68 33.14
C GLN A 153 3.47 34.12 33.38
N ASN A 154 2.89 34.80 34.38
CA ASN A 154 3.21 36.20 34.71
C ASN A 154 3.14 37.17 33.51
N GLY A 155 2.20 36.95 32.58
CA GLY A 155 2.04 37.75 31.37
C GLY A 155 3.01 37.42 30.22
N ALA A 156 3.96 36.50 30.43
CA ALA A 156 4.85 36.00 29.39
C ALA A 156 4.31 34.68 28.79
N PRO A 157 4.33 34.51 27.46
CA PRO A 157 3.94 33.25 26.82
C PRO A 157 5.03 32.19 27.04
N VAL A 158 4.62 30.99 27.47
CA VAL A 158 5.45 29.80 27.49
C VAL A 158 5.19 29.03 26.20
N ARG A 159 6.25 28.72 25.45
CA ARG A 159 6.18 27.98 24.19
C ARG A 159 6.50 26.50 24.39
N LEU A 160 6.05 25.67 23.46
CA LEU A 160 6.35 24.24 23.48
C LEU A 160 7.85 23.98 23.43
N GLY A 161 8.60 24.78 22.66
CA GLY A 161 10.06 24.69 22.59
C GLY A 161 10.78 24.99 23.91
N ASP A 162 10.14 25.69 24.86
CA ASP A 162 10.73 26.00 26.17
C ASP A 162 10.70 24.78 27.11
N VAL A 163 9.80 23.82 26.84
CA VAL A 163 9.54 22.68 27.72
C VAL A 163 9.64 21.31 27.03
N ALA A 164 9.92 21.28 25.73
CA ALA A 164 10.02 20.06 24.95
C ALA A 164 11.00 20.20 23.78
N THR A 165 11.71 19.12 23.46
CA THR A 165 12.44 19.00 22.20
C THR A 165 11.46 18.57 21.12
N VAL A 166 11.16 19.47 20.20
CA VAL A 166 10.35 19.18 19.01
C VAL A 166 11.29 18.92 17.85
N GLU A 167 11.14 17.81 17.15
CA GLU A 167 11.95 17.47 15.98
C GLU A 167 11.12 16.74 14.92
N GLN A 168 11.53 16.86 13.66
CA GLN A 168 10.94 16.05 12.60
C GLN A 168 11.67 14.71 12.54
N GLY A 169 10.93 13.61 12.48
CA GLY A 169 11.49 12.27 12.47
C GLY A 169 10.50 11.24 11.95
N ALA A 170 10.83 9.97 12.16
CA ALA A 170 9.96 8.85 11.86
C ALA A 170 8.85 8.72 12.92
N GLU A 171 7.64 8.33 12.49
CA GLU A 171 6.53 7.96 13.37
C GLU A 171 6.97 6.85 14.33
N ASN A 172 7.59 5.79 13.79
CA ASN A 172 8.08 4.67 14.57
C ASN A 172 9.57 4.39 14.31
N SER A 173 10.42 4.95 15.17
CA SER A 173 11.88 4.76 15.13
C SER A 173 12.35 3.34 15.48
N TRP A 174 11.46 2.46 15.97
CA TRP A 174 11.77 1.07 16.30
C TRP A 174 11.60 0.12 15.12
N LEU A 175 10.99 0.60 14.04
CA LEU A 175 10.85 -0.14 12.81
C LEU A 175 11.95 0.29 11.83
N GLY A 176 12.38 -0.67 11.01
CA GLY A 176 13.35 -0.46 9.96
C GLY A 176 13.23 -1.56 8.93
N ALA A 177 13.57 -1.24 7.69
CA ALA A 177 13.64 -2.20 6.62
C ALA A 177 14.89 -1.94 5.78
N TRP A 178 15.43 -3.02 5.24
CA TRP A 178 16.64 -3.00 4.43
C TRP A 178 16.43 -3.81 3.17
N ALA A 179 16.96 -3.28 2.06
CA ALA A 179 17.11 -4.00 0.82
C ALA A 179 18.59 -4.31 0.66
N ASN A 180 18.94 -5.59 0.77
CA ASN A 180 20.33 -6.04 0.91
C ASN A 180 20.98 -5.37 2.14
N GLN A 181 21.91 -4.44 1.91
CA GLN A 181 22.64 -3.71 2.97
C GLN A 181 22.22 -2.25 3.10
N ALA A 182 21.30 -1.76 2.26
CA ALA A 182 20.87 -0.37 2.25
C ALA A 182 19.52 -0.21 2.99
N PRO A 183 19.35 0.82 3.83
CA PRO A 183 18.04 1.20 4.35
C PRO A 183 17.05 1.41 3.21
N ALA A 184 15.85 0.86 3.34
CA ALA A 184 14.85 0.86 2.30
C ALA A 184 13.44 0.99 2.86
N ILE A 185 12.55 1.55 2.06
CA ILE A 185 11.10 1.41 2.24
C ILE A 185 10.65 0.19 1.46
N VAL A 186 10.15 -0.83 2.13
CA VAL A 186 9.66 -2.06 1.51
C VAL A 186 8.18 -1.91 1.25
N MET A 187 7.78 -1.99 -0.01
CA MET A 187 6.39 -1.92 -0.44
C MET A 187 5.92 -3.31 -0.85
N ASN A 188 4.90 -3.82 -0.16
CA ASN A 188 4.28 -5.10 -0.48
C ASN A 188 2.97 -4.87 -1.21
N VAL A 189 2.80 -5.54 -2.34
CA VAL A 189 1.57 -5.51 -3.12
C VAL A 189 0.86 -6.85 -3.00
N GLN A 190 -0.34 -6.84 -2.44
CA GLN A 190 -1.22 -7.99 -2.36
C GLN A 190 -2.34 -7.84 -3.38
N ARG A 191 -2.73 -8.96 -3.98
CA ARG A 191 -3.83 -9.00 -4.94
C ARG A 191 -5.18 -9.13 -4.26
N GLN A 192 -6.23 -8.80 -4.99
CA GLN A 192 -7.59 -9.20 -4.63
C GLN A 192 -7.78 -10.72 -4.85
N PRO A 193 -8.64 -11.39 -4.05
CA PRO A 193 -9.11 -12.74 -4.37
C PRO A 193 -9.68 -12.81 -5.80
N GLY A 194 -9.48 -13.92 -6.50
CA GLY A 194 -9.88 -14.09 -7.92
C GLY A 194 -8.98 -13.39 -8.94
N ALA A 195 -8.35 -12.25 -8.58
CA ALA A 195 -7.54 -11.50 -9.54
C ALA A 195 -6.38 -12.31 -10.13
N ASN A 196 -6.20 -12.18 -11.45
CA ASN A 196 -5.11 -12.81 -12.21
C ASN A 196 -3.75 -12.20 -11.83
N ILE A 197 -2.93 -12.98 -11.12
CA ILE A 197 -1.62 -12.56 -10.62
C ILE A 197 -0.71 -12.03 -11.74
N ILE A 198 -0.70 -12.69 -12.90
CA ILE A 198 0.18 -12.35 -14.02
C ILE A 198 -0.23 -11.00 -14.62
N ALA A 199 -1.51 -10.81 -14.89
CA ALA A 199 -2.03 -9.58 -15.48
C ALA A 199 -1.85 -8.37 -14.53
N THR A 200 -2.10 -8.56 -13.23
CA THR A 200 -1.91 -7.51 -12.22
C THR A 200 -0.44 -7.10 -12.12
N ALA A 201 0.48 -8.06 -11.99
CA ALA A 201 1.91 -7.78 -11.89
C ALA A 201 2.46 -7.14 -13.18
N ASP A 202 1.96 -7.52 -14.36
CA ASP A 202 2.34 -6.90 -15.62
C ASP A 202 1.89 -5.44 -15.70
N SER A 203 0.67 -5.16 -15.26
CA SER A 203 0.14 -3.80 -15.19
C SER A 203 0.99 -2.92 -14.26
N ILE A 204 1.42 -3.46 -13.12
CA ILE A 204 2.34 -2.79 -12.20
C ILE A 204 3.69 -2.57 -12.88
N ARG A 205 4.29 -3.60 -13.50
CA ARG A 205 5.58 -3.50 -14.19
C ARG A 205 5.58 -2.47 -15.32
N GLN A 206 4.50 -2.39 -16.08
CA GLN A 206 4.37 -1.41 -17.17
C GLN A 206 4.28 0.02 -16.64
N MET A 207 3.68 0.21 -15.46
CA MET A 207 3.53 1.51 -14.82
C MET A 207 4.79 1.95 -14.06
N LEU A 208 5.58 1.00 -13.54
CA LEU A 208 6.75 1.28 -12.71
C LEU A 208 7.74 2.26 -13.34
N PRO A 209 8.14 2.15 -14.63
CA PRO A 209 9.06 3.11 -15.27
C PRO A 209 8.56 4.55 -15.17
N GLN A 210 7.29 4.80 -15.51
CA GLN A 210 6.68 6.13 -15.45
C GLN A 210 6.61 6.66 -14.01
N LEU A 211 6.28 5.79 -13.05
CA LEU A 211 6.30 6.14 -11.63
C LEU A 211 7.70 6.50 -11.16
N THR A 212 8.72 5.75 -11.58
CA THR A 212 10.12 6.03 -11.22
C THR A 212 10.66 7.29 -11.87
N GLU A 213 10.24 7.64 -13.09
CA GLU A 213 10.64 8.89 -13.74
C GLU A 213 10.12 10.13 -13.01
N SER A 214 8.98 10.02 -12.32
CA SER A 214 8.43 11.10 -11.48
C SER A 214 9.18 11.31 -10.15
N LEU A 215 10.12 10.41 -9.82
CA LEU A 215 10.92 10.47 -8.60
C LEU A 215 12.28 11.16 -8.85
N PRO A 216 12.85 11.82 -7.83
CA PRO A 216 14.22 12.32 -7.90
C PRO A 216 15.22 11.21 -8.26
N LYS A 217 16.27 11.56 -9.01
CA LYS A 217 17.31 10.59 -9.45
C LYS A 217 18.04 9.89 -8.29
N SER A 218 17.99 10.46 -7.09
CA SER A 218 18.53 9.86 -5.87
C SER A 218 17.71 8.67 -5.37
N VAL A 219 16.44 8.56 -5.77
CA VAL A 219 15.51 7.51 -5.35
C VAL A 219 15.48 6.40 -6.37
N LYS A 220 15.66 5.16 -5.91
CA LYS A 220 15.64 3.96 -6.76
C LYS A 220 14.59 2.99 -6.25
N VAL A 221 13.69 2.60 -7.16
CA VAL A 221 12.70 1.54 -6.92
C VAL A 221 13.21 0.26 -7.57
N THR A 222 13.35 -0.80 -6.79
CA THR A 222 13.83 -2.11 -7.25
C THR A 222 12.80 -3.18 -6.89
N VAL A 223 12.56 -4.12 -7.81
CA VAL A 223 11.72 -5.28 -7.51
C VAL A 223 12.54 -6.29 -6.71
N LEU A 224 12.17 -6.53 -5.46
CA LEU A 224 12.82 -7.53 -4.60
C LEU A 224 12.31 -8.94 -4.87
N SER A 225 11.00 -9.06 -5.06
CA SER A 225 10.34 -10.34 -5.31
C SER A 225 9.22 -10.14 -6.30
N ASP A 226 9.11 -11.05 -7.25
CA ASP A 226 8.02 -11.13 -8.20
C ASP A 226 7.60 -12.59 -8.38
N ARG A 227 6.41 -12.91 -7.88
CA ARG A 227 5.89 -14.27 -7.88
C ARG A 227 5.55 -14.76 -9.29
N THR A 228 5.32 -13.86 -10.25
CA THR A 228 5.00 -14.24 -11.63
C THR A 228 6.14 -14.92 -12.35
N THR A 229 7.39 -14.70 -11.94
CA THR A 229 8.56 -15.32 -12.58
C THR A 229 8.49 -16.85 -12.48
N ASN A 230 8.26 -17.37 -11.28
CA ASN A 230 8.10 -18.80 -11.04
C ASN A 230 6.82 -19.35 -11.70
N ILE A 231 5.71 -18.61 -11.62
CA ILE A 231 4.44 -19.03 -12.25
C ILE A 231 4.62 -19.17 -13.78
N ARG A 232 5.23 -18.18 -14.43
CA ARG A 232 5.50 -18.22 -15.88
C ARG A 232 6.44 -19.34 -16.25
N ALA A 233 7.48 -19.59 -15.45
CA ALA A 233 8.40 -20.69 -15.67
C ALA A 233 7.65 -22.03 -15.62
N SER A 234 6.87 -22.28 -14.56
CA SER A 234 6.07 -23.50 -14.45
C SER A 234 5.07 -23.66 -15.60
N VAL A 235 4.36 -22.60 -16.00
CA VAL A 235 3.42 -22.65 -17.13
C VAL A 235 4.14 -23.01 -18.43
N ARG A 236 5.28 -22.36 -18.72
CA ARG A 236 6.07 -22.64 -19.92
C ARG A 236 6.61 -24.07 -19.92
N ASP A 237 7.10 -24.53 -18.77
CA ASP A 237 7.66 -25.87 -18.63
C ASP A 237 6.56 -26.93 -18.82
N THR A 238 5.37 -26.73 -18.23
CA THR A 238 4.19 -27.58 -18.49
C THR A 238 3.75 -27.55 -19.95
N GLN A 239 3.76 -26.39 -20.62
CA GLN A 239 3.46 -26.30 -22.05
C GLN A 239 4.46 -27.08 -22.90
N PHE A 240 5.75 -27.01 -22.56
CA PHE A 240 6.79 -27.76 -23.25
C PHE A 240 6.62 -29.27 -23.04
N GLU A 241 6.42 -29.72 -21.81
CA GLU A 241 6.17 -31.14 -21.49
C GLU A 241 4.92 -31.66 -22.20
N LEU A 242 3.85 -30.88 -22.25
CA LEU A 242 2.63 -31.24 -22.96
C LEU A 242 2.88 -31.38 -24.47
N MET A 243 3.56 -30.41 -25.09
CA MET A 243 3.91 -30.50 -26.51
C MET A 243 4.84 -31.68 -26.80
N LEU A 244 5.81 -31.93 -25.93
CA LEU A 244 6.72 -33.08 -26.02
C LEU A 244 5.94 -34.40 -25.92
N ALA A 245 5.03 -34.51 -24.95
CA ALA A 245 4.17 -35.68 -24.79
C ALA A 245 3.30 -35.92 -26.03
N ILE A 246 2.67 -34.88 -26.57
CA ILE A 246 1.88 -34.96 -27.81
C ILE A 246 2.77 -35.41 -28.97
N ALA A 247 3.95 -34.81 -29.14
CA ALA A 247 4.88 -35.17 -30.21
C ALA A 247 5.35 -36.63 -30.11
N LEU A 248 5.67 -37.10 -28.90
CA LEU A 248 6.07 -38.49 -28.65
C LEU A 248 4.94 -39.48 -28.94
N VAL A 249 3.70 -39.15 -28.56
CA VAL A 249 2.52 -39.98 -28.87
C VAL A 249 2.30 -40.07 -30.38
N VAL A 250 2.39 -38.96 -31.10
CA VAL A 250 2.26 -38.96 -32.57
C VAL A 250 3.40 -39.77 -33.21
N MET A 251 4.63 -39.60 -32.74
CA MET A 251 5.81 -40.32 -33.23
C MET A 251 5.70 -41.84 -33.03
N ILE A 252 5.29 -42.30 -31.85
CA ILE A 252 5.19 -43.74 -31.58
C ILE A 252 4.07 -44.38 -32.40
N ILE A 253 2.92 -43.70 -32.55
CA ILE A 253 1.81 -44.15 -33.40
C ILE A 253 2.27 -44.28 -34.85
N TYR A 254 3.02 -43.30 -35.36
CA TYR A 254 3.61 -43.36 -36.69
C TYR A 254 4.55 -44.55 -36.85
N LEU A 255 5.39 -44.83 -35.85
CA LEU A 255 6.36 -45.93 -35.91
C LEU A 255 5.68 -47.31 -35.98
N PHE A 256 4.55 -47.50 -35.27
CA PHE A 256 3.79 -48.75 -35.32
C PHE A 256 2.95 -48.91 -36.59
N LEU A 257 2.27 -47.84 -37.03
CA LEU A 257 1.35 -47.92 -38.18
C LEU A 257 2.05 -47.74 -39.53
N ARG A 258 3.18 -47.01 -39.54
CA ARG A 258 3.94 -46.58 -40.74
C ARG A 258 3.05 -45.99 -41.85
N ASN A 259 1.90 -45.43 -41.45
CA ASN A 259 0.82 -44.94 -42.31
C ASN A 259 0.44 -43.52 -41.87
N ILE A 260 0.73 -42.54 -42.72
CA ILE A 260 0.55 -41.11 -42.43
C ILE A 260 -0.94 -40.77 -42.17
N PRO A 261 -1.90 -41.14 -43.04
CA PRO A 261 -3.33 -40.97 -42.76
C PRO A 261 -3.78 -41.48 -41.39
N ALA A 262 -3.31 -42.66 -40.98
CA ALA A 262 -3.71 -43.28 -39.72
C ALA A 262 -3.10 -42.57 -38.48
N THR A 263 -2.01 -41.83 -38.67
CA THR A 263 -1.32 -41.05 -37.62
C THR A 263 -1.94 -39.66 -37.41
N ILE A 264 -2.58 -39.09 -38.44
CA ILE A 264 -3.21 -37.77 -38.36
C ILE A 264 -4.41 -37.77 -37.40
N ILE A 265 -5.17 -38.87 -37.34
CA ILE A 265 -6.38 -38.94 -36.51
C ILE A 265 -6.05 -38.71 -35.02
N PRO A 266 -5.10 -39.43 -34.38
CA PRO A 266 -4.71 -39.14 -33.00
C PRO A 266 -3.98 -37.79 -32.85
N GLY A 267 -3.20 -37.38 -33.85
CA GLY A 267 -2.45 -36.12 -33.82
C GLY A 267 -3.33 -34.87 -33.74
N VAL A 268 -4.55 -34.91 -34.30
CA VAL A 268 -5.53 -33.83 -34.19
C VAL A 268 -6.45 -34.02 -32.97
N ALA A 269 -6.79 -35.27 -32.65
CA ALA A 269 -7.70 -35.56 -31.54
C ALA A 269 -7.16 -35.09 -30.17
N VAL A 270 -5.87 -35.28 -29.89
CA VAL A 270 -5.29 -34.92 -28.59
C VAL A 270 -5.29 -33.40 -28.34
N PRO A 271 -4.76 -32.54 -29.23
CA PRO A 271 -4.88 -31.08 -29.07
C PRO A 271 -6.35 -30.62 -28.99
N LEU A 272 -7.24 -31.22 -29.79
CA LEU A 272 -8.66 -30.86 -29.78
C LEU A 272 -9.33 -31.18 -28.43
N SER A 273 -8.99 -32.32 -27.82
CA SER A 273 -9.51 -32.65 -26.48
C SER A 273 -9.05 -31.67 -25.41
N LEU A 274 -7.80 -31.19 -25.49
CA LEU A 274 -7.27 -30.18 -24.56
C LEU A 274 -8.01 -28.86 -24.69
N ILE A 275 -8.24 -28.40 -25.92
CA ILE A 275 -9.05 -27.21 -26.20
C ILE A 275 -10.46 -27.39 -25.61
N GLY A 276 -11.06 -28.57 -25.80
CA GLY A 276 -12.36 -28.90 -25.20
C GLY A 276 -12.35 -28.83 -23.68
N THR A 277 -11.31 -29.35 -23.01
CA THR A 277 -11.15 -29.25 -21.55
C THR A 277 -11.04 -27.80 -21.11
N PHE A 278 -10.20 -26.97 -21.75
CA PHE A 278 -10.08 -25.55 -21.42
C PHE A 278 -11.39 -24.79 -21.63
N ALA A 279 -12.16 -25.11 -22.67
CA ALA A 279 -13.48 -24.51 -22.91
C ALA A 279 -14.46 -24.82 -21.77
N VAL A 280 -14.49 -26.07 -21.29
CA VAL A 280 -15.30 -26.45 -20.13
C VAL A 280 -14.81 -25.77 -18.86
N MET A 281 -13.49 -25.67 -18.65
CA MET A 281 -12.93 -24.99 -17.48
C MET A 281 -13.28 -23.50 -17.44
N VAL A 282 -13.28 -22.82 -18.59
CA VAL A 282 -13.73 -21.42 -18.69
C VAL A 282 -15.22 -21.31 -18.39
N PHE A 283 -16.05 -22.23 -18.91
CA PHE A 283 -17.49 -22.24 -18.63
C PHE A 283 -17.81 -22.49 -17.14
N LEU A 284 -16.92 -23.18 -16.43
CA LEU A 284 -17.02 -23.45 -15.00
C LEU A 284 -16.29 -22.42 -14.13
N ASP A 285 -15.83 -21.29 -14.70
CA ASP A 285 -15.13 -20.20 -14.00
C ASP A 285 -13.87 -20.61 -13.21
N PHE A 286 -13.10 -21.59 -13.70
CA PHE A 286 -11.85 -22.00 -13.04
C PHE A 286 -10.73 -20.94 -13.06
N PHE A 287 -10.82 -19.94 -13.95
CA PHE A 287 -9.77 -18.93 -14.19
C PHE A 287 -10.16 -17.51 -13.79
N HIS A 288 -11.33 -17.32 -13.15
CA HIS A 288 -11.81 -16.04 -12.60
C HIS A 288 -11.49 -15.89 -11.11
#